data_AF-A0A822HBZ9-F1
#
_entry.id   AF-A0A822HBZ9-F1
#
_cell.length_a   1.000
_cell.length_b   1.000
_cell.length_c   1.000
_cell.angle_alpha   90.00
_cell.angle_beta   90.00
_cell.angle_gamma   90.00
#
_symmetry.space_group_name_H-M   'P 1'
#
loop_
_entity.id
_entity.type
_entity.pdbx_description
1 polymer ?
#
loop_
_entity_poly.entity_id
_entity_poly.type
_entity_poly.pdbx_seq_one_letter_code
_entity_poly.pdbx_strand_id
1 'polypeptide(L)'
;MTSVIKKIKYDSIANTFVGFPTPLAHGIPIKEYYKTDSFDILKLWFSSIEKSSLLNVHMIQPLQYSSQNVIPSPFLLAAYGTNTTTTADDILQRWWYIFNQFSQRKIRIIGFSTDADAKYLHAMRLISGFFGSSPNLQLHQHPLAFKIQTTSQW
;
A
#
# COMPACT_ATOMS: atom_id res chain seq x y z
N MET A 1 -11.60 0.72 -3.20
CA MET A 1 -10.97 2.06 -3.40
C MET A 1 -12.05 3.11 -3.21
N THR A 2 -11.72 4.31 -2.72
CA THR A 2 -12.73 5.33 -2.40
C THR A 2 -12.59 6.55 -3.31
N SER A 3 -13.70 7.06 -3.85
CA SER A 3 -13.73 8.28 -4.66
C SER A 3 -13.48 9.54 -3.83
N VAL A 4 -12.72 10.49 -4.38
CA VAL A 4 -12.42 11.78 -3.75
C VAL A 4 -12.64 12.93 -4.71
N ILE A 5 -12.88 14.12 -4.17
CA ILE A 5 -12.94 15.36 -4.96
C ILE A 5 -11.53 15.66 -5.49
N LYS A 6 -11.40 15.77 -6.82
CA LYS A 6 -10.13 16.11 -7.47
C LYS A 6 -9.67 17.51 -7.05
N LYS A 7 -8.74 17.58 -6.10
CA LYS A 7 -8.16 18.84 -5.60
C LYS A 7 -6.65 18.69 -5.44
N ILE A 8 -5.92 19.70 -5.91
CA ILE A 8 -4.49 19.84 -5.67
C ILE A 8 -4.28 20.92 -4.62
N LYS A 9 -3.40 20.65 -3.67
CA LYS A 9 -2.95 21.61 -2.67
C LYS A 9 -1.43 21.70 -2.74
N TYR A 10 -0.91 22.92 -2.77
CA TYR A 10 0.51 23.15 -2.57
C TYR A 10 0.80 23.25 -1.06
N ASP A 11 1.82 22.53 -0.60
CA ASP A 11 2.39 22.64 0.73
C ASP A 11 3.67 23.48 0.64
N SER A 12 3.60 24.70 1.16
CA SER A 12 4.71 25.66 1.15
C SER A 12 5.80 25.36 2.17
N ILE A 13 5.54 24.50 3.17
CA ILE A 13 6.55 24.12 4.16
C ILE A 13 7.48 23.07 3.55
N ALA A 14 6.90 22.10 2.84
CA ALA A 14 7.63 21.00 2.21
C ALA A 14 7.99 21.25 0.74
N ASN A 15 7.59 22.38 0.16
CA ASN A 15 7.71 22.70 -1.27
C ASN A 15 7.21 21.55 -2.18
N THR A 16 5.99 21.06 -1.91
CA THR A 16 5.44 19.89 -2.60
C THR A 16 3.95 20.01 -2.90
N PHE A 17 3.48 19.24 -3.89
CA PHE A 17 2.06 19.10 -4.18
C PHE A 17 1.45 17.87 -3.51
N VAL A 18 0.24 18.06 -2.99
CA VAL A 18 -0.65 17.00 -2.49
C VAL A 18 -1.86 16.89 -3.41
N GLY A 19 -2.25 15.66 -3.75
CA GLY A 19 -3.43 15.34 -4.56
C GLY A 19 -3.13 14.73 -5.93
N PHE A 20 -1.86 14.64 -6.31
CA PHE A 20 -1.42 13.84 -7.46
C PHE A 20 -1.21 12.37 -7.06
N PRO A 21 -1.51 11.41 -7.95
CA PRO A 21 -1.01 10.04 -7.82
C PRO A 21 0.52 10.07 -7.80
N THR A 22 1.15 9.28 -6.93
CA THR A 22 2.60 9.19 -6.86
C THR A 22 3.06 7.83 -7.39
N PRO A 23 4.26 7.74 -7.97
CA PRO A 23 4.86 6.45 -8.29
C PRO A 23 5.01 5.59 -7.04
N LEU A 24 4.99 4.27 -7.24
CA LEU A 24 5.11 3.29 -6.17
C LEU A 24 6.54 2.74 -6.12
N ALA A 25 7.11 2.63 -4.92
CA ALA A 25 8.30 1.85 -4.63
C ALA A 25 7.91 0.75 -3.65
N HIS A 26 8.21 -0.53 -3.93
CA HIS A 26 7.72 -1.67 -3.14
C HIS A 26 6.19 -1.65 -2.95
N GLY A 27 5.46 -1.23 -3.97
CA GLY A 27 3.99 -1.11 -3.92
C GLY A 27 3.46 0.01 -3.02
N ILE A 28 4.30 0.80 -2.35
CA ILE A 28 3.89 1.95 -1.52
C ILE A 28 4.26 3.27 -2.21
N PRO A 29 3.47 4.35 -2.00
CA PRO A 29 3.80 5.68 -2.50
C PRO A 29 5.19 6.16 -2.10
N ILE A 30 5.89 6.78 -3.05
CA ILE A 30 7.10 7.54 -2.73
C ILE A 30 6.68 8.83 -2.02
N LYS A 31 7.14 8.99 -0.78
CA LYS A 31 6.89 10.19 0.02
C LYS A 31 7.53 11.41 -0.64
N GLU A 32 6.83 12.54 -0.65
CA GLU A 32 7.34 13.83 -1.16
C GLU A 32 7.87 13.75 -2.62
N TYR A 33 7.30 12.88 -3.47
CA TYR A 33 7.76 12.71 -4.86
C TYR A 33 7.75 14.01 -5.67
N TYR A 34 6.71 14.82 -5.51
CA TYR A 34 6.57 16.12 -6.20
C TYR A 34 7.21 17.25 -5.40
N LYS A 35 8.40 17.03 -4.84
CA LYS A 35 9.16 18.04 -4.11
C LYS A 35 10.23 18.64 -5.01
N THR A 36 10.29 19.96 -5.06
CA THR A 36 11.30 20.67 -5.85
C THR A 36 11.39 22.12 -5.39
N ASP A 37 12.57 22.72 -5.57
CA ASP A 37 12.78 24.16 -5.35
C ASP A 37 12.64 24.97 -6.65
N SER A 38 12.33 24.31 -7.79
CA SER A 38 12.13 24.98 -9.07
C SER A 38 10.66 25.29 -9.34
N PHE A 39 10.36 26.58 -9.51
CA PHE A 39 9.02 27.03 -9.89
C PHE A 39 8.57 26.48 -11.25
N ASP A 40 9.47 26.38 -12.22
CA ASP A 40 9.14 25.87 -13.56
C ASP A 40 8.72 24.40 -13.51
N ILE A 41 9.38 23.60 -12.66
CA ILE A 41 9.00 22.20 -12.43
C ILE A 41 7.63 22.12 -11.74
N LEU A 42 7.37 22.97 -10.74
CA LEU A 42 6.05 23.03 -10.09
C LEU A 42 4.94 23.38 -11.09
N LYS A 43 5.18 24.38 -11.94
CA LYS A 43 4.25 24.80 -12.99
C LYS A 43 3.99 23.68 -14.00
N LEU A 44 5.04 22.96 -14.41
CA LEU A 44 4.94 21.82 -15.31
C LEU A 44 4.09 20.70 -14.69
N TRP A 45 4.35 20.32 -13.45
CA TRP A 45 3.56 19.27 -12.78
C TRP A 45 2.09 19.66 -12.62
N PHE A 46 1.82 20.92 -12.25
CA PHE A 46 0.46 21.40 -12.07
C PHE A 46 -0.38 21.32 -13.35
N SER A 47 0.22 21.59 -14.51
CA SER A 47 -0.48 21.58 -15.81
C SER A 47 -0.54 20.21 -16.46
N SER A 48 0.45 19.34 -16.24
CA SER A 48 0.60 18.08 -16.97
C SER A 48 0.10 16.84 -16.24
N ILE A 49 0.03 16.87 -14.90
CA ILE A 49 -0.28 15.67 -14.12
C ILE A 49 -1.77 15.59 -13.81
N GLU A 50 -2.35 14.41 -14.07
CA GLU A 50 -3.75 14.18 -13.73
C GLU A 50 -3.94 14.14 -12.21
N LYS A 51 -4.94 14.88 -11.74
CA LYS A 51 -5.36 14.89 -10.33
C LYS A 51 -5.98 13.54 -9.97
N SER A 52 -5.67 13.04 -8.78
CA SER A 52 -6.22 11.78 -8.30
C SER A 52 -7.74 11.88 -8.08
N SER A 53 -8.52 10.98 -8.69
CA SER A 53 -9.95 10.78 -8.41
C SER A 53 -10.22 9.75 -7.33
N LEU A 54 -9.24 8.91 -7.02
CA LEU A 54 -9.40 7.80 -6.10
C LEU A 54 -8.35 7.87 -4.98
N LEU A 55 -8.74 7.37 -3.82
CA LEU A 55 -7.90 7.21 -2.66
C LEU A 55 -7.79 5.72 -2.33
N ASN A 56 -6.55 5.25 -2.22
CA ASN A 56 -6.26 3.93 -1.70
C ASN A 56 -5.96 4.07 -0.20
N VAL A 57 -6.70 3.32 0.63
CA VAL A 57 -6.66 3.43 2.10
C VAL A 57 -6.24 2.08 2.67
N HIS A 58 -5.21 2.10 3.51
CA HIS A 58 -4.71 0.93 4.22
C HIS A 58 -4.87 1.18 5.71
N MET A 59 -5.63 0.31 6.37
CA MET A 59 -5.89 0.38 7.80
C MET A 59 -5.42 -0.91 8.47
N ILE A 60 -5.07 -0.81 9.75
CA ILE A 60 -4.88 -1.96 10.62
C ILE A 60 -5.97 -2.01 11.67
N GLN A 61 -6.59 -3.17 11.79
CA GLN A 61 -7.55 -3.48 12.83
C GLN A 61 -6.85 -4.35 13.88
N PRO A 62 -6.62 -3.85 15.11
CA PRO A 62 -6.15 -4.70 16.18
C PRO A 62 -7.23 -5.75 16.49
N LEU A 63 -6.77 -6.98 16.72
CA LEU A 63 -7.65 -8.02 17.22
C LEU A 63 -7.80 -7.85 18.72
N GLN A 64 -9.02 -7.97 19.18
CA GLN A 64 -9.41 -7.81 20.57
C GLN A 64 -8.66 -8.81 21.46
N TYR A 65 -8.05 -8.33 22.54
CA TYR A 65 -7.22 -9.17 23.43
C TYR A 65 -7.72 -9.22 24.89
N SER A 66 -8.92 -8.72 25.21
CA SER A 66 -9.44 -8.82 26.58
C SER A 66 -10.95 -9.08 26.64
N SER A 67 -11.37 -9.65 27.77
CA SER A 67 -12.72 -10.09 28.16
C SER A 67 -13.79 -8.98 28.22
N GLN A 68 -13.48 -7.76 27.78
CA GLN A 68 -14.33 -6.58 27.96
C GLN A 68 -15.22 -6.25 26.76
N ASN A 69 -15.27 -7.09 25.71
CA ASN A 69 -16.12 -6.88 24.53
C ASN A 69 -15.95 -5.53 23.80
N VAL A 70 -14.90 -4.74 24.09
CA VAL A 70 -14.52 -3.54 23.33
C VAL A 70 -13.69 -3.90 22.10
N ILE A 71 -14.24 -3.70 20.91
CA ILE A 71 -13.51 -3.79 19.64
C ILE A 71 -12.70 -2.49 19.47
N PRO A 72 -11.36 -2.54 19.39
CA PRO A 72 -10.56 -1.33 19.23
C PRO A 72 -10.81 -0.68 17.86
N SER A 73 -10.74 0.64 17.79
CA SER A 73 -10.85 1.35 16.51
C SER A 73 -9.66 1.01 15.58
N PRO A 74 -9.88 0.94 14.26
CA PRO A 74 -8.81 0.75 13.30
C PRO A 74 -7.87 1.97 13.27
N PHE A 75 -6.59 1.71 12.98
CA PHE A 75 -5.59 2.74 12.76
C PHE A 75 -5.33 2.91 11.27
N LEU A 76 -5.26 4.15 10.80
CA LEU A 76 -4.86 4.47 9.43
C LEU A 76 -3.34 4.28 9.29
N LEU A 77 -2.91 3.36 8.42
CA LEU A 77 -1.49 3.18 8.09
C LEU A 77 -1.05 4.08 6.94
N ALA A 78 -1.86 4.14 5.89
CA ALA A 78 -1.57 4.96 4.72
C ALA A 78 -2.85 5.32 3.97
N ALA A 79 -2.91 6.54 3.46
CA ALA A 79 -3.91 6.98 2.50
C ALA A 79 -3.22 7.80 1.41
N TYR A 80 -3.45 7.45 0.14
CA TYR A 80 -2.80 8.12 -0.98
C TYR A 80 -3.62 8.08 -2.25
N GLY A 81 -3.41 9.08 -3.11
CA GLY A 81 -4.05 9.18 -4.41
C GLY A 81 -3.57 8.09 -5.36
N THR A 82 -4.49 7.53 -6.15
CA THR A 82 -4.18 6.54 -7.20
C THR A 82 -4.97 6.82 -8.48
N ASN A 83 -4.37 6.48 -9.61
CA ASN A 83 -4.96 6.48 -10.96
C ASN A 83 -5.34 5.06 -11.42
N THR A 84 -5.51 4.12 -10.47
CA THR A 84 -5.80 2.69 -10.72
C THR A 84 -4.74 1.90 -11.47
N THR A 85 -3.57 2.44 -11.80
CA THR A 85 -2.53 1.68 -12.54
C THR A 85 -1.82 0.62 -11.70
N THR A 86 -2.13 0.54 -10.41
CA THR A 86 -1.58 -0.48 -9.49
C THR A 86 -1.84 -1.89 -10.03
N THR A 87 -0.79 -2.70 -10.11
CA THR A 87 -0.83 -4.11 -10.53
C THR A 87 -1.00 -5.06 -9.34
N ALA A 88 -1.24 -6.35 -9.61
CA ALA A 88 -1.24 -7.36 -8.56
C ALA A 88 0.14 -7.50 -7.90
N ASP A 89 1.23 -7.33 -8.66
CA ASP A 89 2.60 -7.37 -8.14
C ASP A 89 2.88 -6.22 -7.19
N ASP A 90 2.44 -4.99 -7.52
CA ASP A 90 2.51 -3.85 -6.60
C ASP A 90 1.77 -4.12 -5.29
N ILE A 91 0.62 -4.79 -5.35
CA ILE A 91 -0.15 -5.15 -4.17
C ILE A 91 0.61 -6.17 -3.31
N LEU A 92 1.22 -7.20 -3.94
CA LEU A 92 2.02 -8.20 -3.24
C LEU A 92 3.26 -7.59 -2.59
N GLN A 93 4.00 -6.74 -3.31
CA GLN A 93 5.15 -6.02 -2.77
C GLN A 93 4.77 -5.14 -1.58
N ARG A 94 3.60 -4.48 -1.64
CA ARG A 94 3.06 -3.67 -0.55
C ARG A 94 2.76 -4.53 0.68
N TRP A 95 2.06 -5.65 0.51
CA TRP A 95 1.75 -6.55 1.63
C TRP A 95 3.01 -7.12 2.27
N TRP A 96 3.99 -7.49 1.45
CA TRP A 96 5.29 -7.93 1.93
C TRP A 96 6.01 -6.86 2.74
N TYR A 97 6.05 -5.63 2.22
CA TYR A 97 6.65 -4.50 2.93
C TYR A 97 5.95 -4.24 4.28
N ILE A 98 4.60 -4.18 4.29
CA ILE A 98 3.82 -4.00 5.52
C ILE A 98 4.12 -5.15 6.49
N PHE A 99 4.08 -6.40 6.04
CA PHE A 99 4.36 -7.56 6.87
C PHE A 99 5.75 -7.48 7.54
N ASN A 100 6.79 -7.16 6.78
CA ASN A 100 8.14 -7.04 7.31
C ASN A 100 8.29 -5.89 8.32
N GLN A 101 7.69 -4.74 8.03
CA GLN A 101 7.69 -3.58 8.94
C GLN A 101 6.99 -3.91 10.27
N PHE A 102 5.92 -4.69 10.24
CA PHE A 102 5.21 -5.13 11.44
C PHE A 102 5.99 -6.20 12.22
N SER A 103 6.59 -7.16 11.51
CA SER A 103 7.42 -8.21 12.09
C SER A 103 8.61 -7.63 12.87
N GLN A 104 9.31 -6.65 12.29
CA GLN A 104 10.43 -5.94 12.95
C GLN A 104 10.02 -5.27 14.28
N ARG A 105 8.75 -4.88 14.40
CA ARG A 105 8.18 -4.26 15.61
C ARG A 105 7.53 -5.28 16.55
N LYS A 106 7.71 -6.59 16.31
CA LYS A 106 7.10 -7.69 17.06
C LYS A 106 5.56 -7.68 17.04
N ILE A 107 4.97 -7.12 15.99
CA ILE A 107 3.52 -7.14 15.77
C ILE A 107 3.20 -8.22 14.75
N ARG A 108 2.31 -9.14 15.12
CA ARG A 108 1.88 -10.24 14.26
C ARG A 108 0.66 -9.85 13.43
N ILE A 109 0.79 -9.87 12.11
CA ILE A 109 -0.35 -9.79 11.19
C ILE A 109 -0.95 -11.19 11.03
N ILE A 110 -2.26 -11.32 11.27
CA ILE A 110 -2.97 -12.61 11.14
C ILE A 110 -3.58 -12.80 9.75
N GLY A 111 -3.93 -11.70 9.07
CA GLY A 111 -4.45 -11.74 7.71
C GLY A 111 -4.57 -10.37 7.08
N PHE A 112 -4.75 -10.36 5.77
CA PHE A 112 -5.10 -9.18 4.99
C PHE A 112 -6.55 -9.30 4.54
N SER A 113 -7.27 -8.18 4.54
CA SER A 113 -8.63 -8.07 4.03
C SER A 113 -8.70 -6.93 3.02
N THR A 114 -9.49 -7.09 1.96
CA THR A 114 -9.61 -6.10 0.90
C THR A 114 -11.06 -6.00 0.44
N ASP A 115 -11.43 -4.84 -0.10
CA ASP A 115 -12.56 -4.77 -1.03
C ASP A 115 -12.28 -5.70 -2.21
N ALA A 116 -13.30 -6.41 -2.68
CA ALA A 116 -13.23 -7.42 -3.74
C ALA A 116 -12.89 -6.87 -5.15
N ASP A 117 -12.03 -5.85 -5.21
CA ASP A 117 -11.43 -5.34 -6.44
C ASP A 117 -10.61 -6.43 -7.12
N ALA A 118 -10.77 -6.56 -8.44
CA ALA A 118 -10.18 -7.65 -9.22
C ALA A 118 -8.65 -7.77 -9.06
N LYS A 119 -7.93 -6.66 -8.89
CA LYS A 119 -6.47 -6.67 -8.72
C LYS A 119 -6.06 -7.21 -7.37
N TYR A 120 -6.81 -6.84 -6.33
CA TYR A 120 -6.60 -7.36 -4.98
C TYR A 120 -7.01 -8.84 -4.88
N LEU A 121 -8.11 -9.24 -5.52
CA LEU A 121 -8.50 -10.65 -5.63
C LEU A 121 -7.44 -11.47 -6.38
N HIS A 122 -6.87 -10.92 -7.45
CA HIS A 122 -5.76 -11.55 -8.16
C HIS A 122 -4.55 -11.72 -7.23
N ALA A 123 -4.14 -10.67 -6.51
CA ALA A 123 -3.04 -10.76 -5.53
C ALA A 123 -3.35 -11.77 -4.41
N MET A 124 -4.58 -11.80 -3.89
CA MET A 124 -5.04 -12.81 -2.94
C MET A 124 -4.93 -14.21 -3.52
N ARG A 125 -5.29 -14.42 -4.78
CA ARG A 125 -5.17 -15.73 -5.45
C ARG A 125 -3.70 -16.14 -5.58
N LEU A 126 -2.82 -15.23 -5.98
CA LEU A 126 -1.38 -15.53 -6.10
C LEU A 126 -0.78 -15.91 -4.74
N ILE A 127 -1.09 -15.14 -3.68
CA ILE A 127 -0.59 -15.43 -2.33
C ILE A 127 -1.26 -16.67 -1.72
N SER A 128 -2.53 -16.93 -2.03
CA SER A 128 -3.23 -18.15 -1.59
C SER A 128 -2.75 -19.39 -2.33
N GLY A 129 -2.34 -19.27 -3.58
CA GLY A 129 -1.63 -20.36 -4.29
C GLY A 129 -0.33 -20.71 -3.59
N PHE A 130 0.40 -19.70 -3.10
CA PHE A 130 1.58 -19.89 -2.24
C PHE A 130 1.20 -20.58 -0.91
N PHE A 131 0.20 -20.09 -0.17
CA PHE A 131 -0.21 -20.70 1.10
C PHE A 131 -0.89 -22.09 0.96
N GLY A 132 -1.64 -22.32 -0.12
CA GLY A 132 -2.33 -23.58 -0.42
C GLY A 132 -1.39 -24.69 -0.88
N SER A 133 -0.24 -24.32 -1.48
CA SER A 133 0.85 -25.26 -1.76
C SER A 133 1.72 -25.59 -0.54
N SER A 134 1.54 -24.88 0.59
CA SER A 134 2.32 -25.07 1.83
C SER A 134 1.45 -24.94 3.10
N PRO A 135 0.43 -25.79 3.29
CA PRO A 135 -0.39 -25.75 4.50
C PRO A 135 0.44 -26.16 5.73
N ASN A 136 0.33 -25.39 6.81
CA ASN A 136 0.96 -25.63 8.13
C ASN A 136 2.46 -25.31 8.29
N LEU A 137 3.04 -24.44 7.46
CA LEU A 137 4.39 -23.96 7.71
C LEU A 137 4.42 -22.90 8.82
N GLN A 138 5.22 -23.10 9.87
CA GLN A 138 5.64 -22.01 10.75
C GLN A 138 6.56 -21.09 9.94
N LEU A 139 6.00 -20.08 9.27
CA LEU A 139 6.71 -19.19 8.32
C LEU A 139 7.99 -18.55 8.87
N HIS A 140 8.12 -18.40 10.18
CA HIS A 140 9.31 -17.83 10.82
C HIS A 140 10.50 -18.82 10.92
N GLN A 141 10.30 -20.10 10.57
CA GLN A 141 11.30 -21.17 10.71
C GLN A 141 11.75 -21.77 9.37
N HIS A 142 11.13 -21.38 8.25
CA HIS A 142 11.38 -22.04 6.97
C HIS A 142 12.39 -21.28 6.08
N PRO A 143 13.45 -21.93 5.58
CA PRO A 143 14.50 -21.30 4.77
C PRO A 143 14.04 -20.78 3.39
N LEU A 144 12.82 -21.12 2.98
CA LEU A 144 12.16 -20.63 1.76
C LEU A 144 10.98 -19.69 2.05
N ALA A 145 10.84 -19.18 3.27
CA ALA A 145 9.83 -18.18 3.59
C ALA A 145 10.03 -16.95 2.69
N PHE A 146 9.23 -16.90 1.62
CA PHE A 146 9.20 -15.88 0.57
C PHE A 146 10.45 -15.74 -0.30
N LYS A 147 10.74 -16.76 -1.12
CA LYS A 147 11.31 -16.49 -2.45
C LYS A 147 10.17 -16.22 -3.43
N ILE A 148 9.71 -14.97 -3.49
CA ILE A 148 8.88 -14.51 -4.60
C ILE A 148 9.80 -14.41 -5.82
N GLN A 149 9.68 -15.34 -6.77
CA GLN A 149 10.26 -15.16 -8.09
C GLN A 149 9.45 -14.09 -8.82
N THR A 150 9.81 -12.83 -8.62
CA THR A 150 9.40 -11.77 -9.52
C THR A 150 10.06 -12.05 -10.87
N THR A 151 9.27 -12.10 -11.95
CA THR A 151 9.80 -12.14 -13.31
C THR A 151 10.75 -10.96 -13.50
N SER A 152 12.05 -11.26 -13.52
CA SER A 152 13.09 -10.34 -13.94
C SER A 152 13.03 -10.23 -15.45
N GLN A 153 12.07 -9.45 -15.95
CA GLN A 153 12.04 -9.03 -17.34
C GLN A 153 11.69 -7.54 -17.42
N TRP A 154 12.79 -6.77 -17.42
CA TRP A 154 13.03 -5.42 -17.97
C TRP A 154 12.38 -4.21 -17.29
#